data_AF-A0A953M6F2-F1
#
_entry.id   AF-A0A953M6F2-F1
#
_cell.length_a   1.000
_cell.length_b   1.000
_cell.length_c   1.000
_cell.angle_alpha   90.00
_cell.angle_beta   90.00
_cell.angle_gamma   90.00
#
_symmetry.space_group_name_H-M   'P 1'
#
loop_
_entity.id
_entity.type
_entity.pdbx_description
1 polymer ?
#
loop_
_entity_poly.entity_id
_entity_poly.type
_entity_poly.pdbx_seq_one_letter_code
_entity_poly.pdbx_strand_id
1 'polypeptide(L)' 'GEGHNLQEHSIVLVRGGRVRDLPGVRYHIVRGSLDTLGVDGRRQGRSKYGVKKGK' A
#
# COMPACT_ATOMS: atom_id res chain seq x y z
N GLY A 1 -6.04 3.73 -0.12
CA GLY A 1 -4.97 4.75 -0.10
C GLY A 1 -4.94 5.33 -1.48
N GLU A 2 -4.61 6.61 -1.62
CA GLU A 2 -4.70 7.31 -2.90
C GLU A 2 -3.34 7.26 -3.60
N GLY A 3 -3.34 6.93 -4.91
CA GLY A 3 -2.15 6.80 -5.73
C GLY A 3 -1.36 5.49 -5.55
N HIS A 4 -0.90 4.92 -6.66
CA HIS A 4 0.12 3.86 -6.70
C HIS A 4 1.03 4.06 -7.92
N ASN A 5 2.29 3.63 -7.80
CA ASN A 5 3.27 3.68 -8.89
C ASN A 5 3.42 2.31 -9.60
N LEU A 6 2.49 1.39 -9.39
CA LEU A 6 2.57 0.03 -9.92
C LEU A 6 2.28 -0.01 -11.42
N GLN A 7 3.10 -0.78 -12.11
CA GLN A 7 2.95 -1.12 -13.52
C GLN A 7 2.74 -2.63 -13.65
N GLU A 8 2.45 -3.11 -14.86
CA GLU A 8 2.44 -4.54 -15.14
C GLU A 8 3.81 -5.16 -14.81
N HIS A 9 3.81 -6.40 -14.31
CA HIS A 9 5.00 -7.13 -13.87
C HIS A 9 5.76 -6.57 -12.64
N SER A 10 5.21 -5.58 -11.94
CA SER A 10 5.77 -5.15 -10.65
C SER A 10 5.62 -6.22 -9.57
N ILE A 11 6.66 -6.45 -8.78
CA ILE A 11 6.68 -7.40 -7.68
C ILE A 11 6.19 -6.71 -6.41
N VAL A 12 5.15 -7.27 -5.79
CA VAL A 12 4.49 -6.67 -4.63
C VAL A 12 4.38 -7.65 -3.47
N LEU A 13 4.48 -7.14 -2.25
CA LEU A 13 4.24 -7.92 -1.05
C LEU A 13 2.75 -7.83 -0.66
N VAL A 14 2.13 -8.97 -0.40
CA VAL A 14 0.71 -9.08 -0.09
C VAL A 14 0.52 -9.49 1.37
N ARG A 15 -0.45 -8.88 2.05
CA ARG A 15 -0.89 -9.26 3.40
C ARG A 15 -2.36 -9.67 3.41
N GLY A 16 -2.71 -10.50 4.39
CA GLY A 16 -4.09 -10.88 4.65
C GLY A 16 -4.96 -9.68 5.03
N GLY A 17 -6.21 -9.67 4.54
CA GLY A 17 -7.24 -8.74 4.96
C GLY A 17 -8.29 -8.55 3.87
N ARG A 18 -9.54 -8.84 4.23
CA ARG A 18 -10.67 -8.72 3.32
C ARG A 18 -11.10 -7.26 3.19
N VAL A 19 -11.24 -6.80 1.95
CA VAL A 19 -11.98 -5.55 1.67
C VAL A 19 -13.46 -5.88 1.80
N ARG A 20 -14.14 -5.22 2.75
CA ARG A 20 -15.56 -5.52 3.04
C ARG A 20 -16.47 -5.19 1.87
N ASP A 21 -16.09 -4.18 1.09
CA ASP A 21 -16.93 -3.59 0.05
C ASP A 21 -16.86 -4.35 -1.28
N LEU A 22 -15.87 -5.23 -1.47
CA LEU A 22 -15.62 -5.91 -2.73
C LEU A 22 -15.61 -7.45 -2.55
N PRO A 23 -16.54 -8.18 -3.18
CA PRO A 23 -16.48 -9.64 -3.20
C PRO A 23 -15.27 -10.10 -4.03
N GLY A 24 -14.55 -11.12 -3.53
CA GLY A 24 -13.36 -11.66 -4.18
C GLY A 24 -12.03 -11.00 -3.78
N VAL A 25 -12.04 -9.78 -3.23
CA VAL A 25 -10.81 -9.08 -2.80
C VAL A 25 -10.49 -9.39 -1.35
N ARG A 26 -9.64 -10.40 -1.14
CA ARG A 26 -9.31 -10.96 0.20
C ARG A 26 -7.95 -10.51 0.76
N TYR A 27 -7.21 -9.72 0.00
CA TYR A 27 -5.85 -9.35 0.33
C TYR A 27 -5.60 -7.86 0.11
N HIS A 28 -4.59 -7.34 0.81
CA HIS A 28 -4.09 -5.99 0.65
C HIS A 28 -2.62 -6.00 0.27
N ILE A 29 -2.21 -5.03 -0.54
CA ILE A 29 -0.80 -4.78 -0.85
C ILE A 29 -0.15 -4.05 0.34
N VAL A 30 0.99 -4.54 0.80
CA VAL A 30 1.85 -3.85 1.78
C VAL A 30 2.54 -2.70 1.05
N ARG A 31 2.41 -1.47 1.56
CA ARG A 31 3.00 -0.28 0.94
C ARG A 31 4.37 0.04 1.54
N GLY A 32 5.28 0.55 0.71
CA GLY A 32 6.66 0.86 1.10
C GLY A 32 7.55 -0.38 1.17
N SER A 33 7.16 -1.46 0.48
CA SER A 33 7.90 -2.72 0.39
C SER A 33 7.88 -3.22 -1.06
N LEU A 34 9.01 -3.79 -1.50
CA LEU A 34 9.26 -4.14 -2.91
C LEU A 34 8.97 -2.95 -3.84
N ASP A 35 8.33 -3.17 -4.99
CA ASP A 35 8.12 -2.13 -6.01
C ASP A 35 6.98 -1.14 -5.65
N THR A 36 6.33 -1.34 -4.49
CA THR A 36 5.21 -0.50 -4.06
C THR A 36 5.72 0.71 -3.26
N LEU A 37 5.69 1.88 -3.88
CA LEU A 37 6.03 3.12 -3.16
C LEU A 37 4.95 3.53 -2.13
N GLY A 38 5.41 4.25 -1.11
CA GLY A 38 4.54 4.87 -0.11
C GLY A 38 3.62 5.93 -0.72
N VAL A 39 2.60 6.35 0.03
CA VAL A 39 1.70 7.43 -0.40
C VAL A 39 2.35 8.78 -0.03
N ASP A 40 2.44 9.72 -0.97
CA ASP A 40 3.09 11.00 -0.68
C ASP A 40 2.23 11.90 0.25
N GLY A 41 2.87 12.81 0.99
CA GLY A 41 2.22 13.84 1.80
C GLY A 41 1.44 13.35 3.03
N ARG A 42 1.42 12.04 3.31
CA ARG A 42 0.59 11.49 4.40
C ARG A 42 1.19 11.72 5.78
N ARG A 43 0.57 12.62 6.55
CA ARG A 43 1.01 12.99 7.91
C ARG A 43 0.50 12.05 9.02
N GLN A 44 -0.65 11.39 8.84
CA GLN A 44 -1.27 10.47 9.82
C GLN A 44 -1.37 9.03 9.30
N GLY A 45 -1.17 8.04 10.18
CA GLY A 45 -1.21 6.62 9.82
C GLY A 45 -0.06 6.19 8.88
N ARG A 46 1.02 6.96 8.86
CA ARG A 46 2.18 6.84 7.96
C ARG A 46 2.80 5.44 7.88
N SER A 47 2.81 4.70 8.99
CA SER A 47 3.39 3.36 9.09
C SER A 47 2.69 2.34 8.18
N LYS A 48 1.38 2.49 8.01
CA LYS A 48 0.57 1.61 7.15
C LYS A 48 0.79 1.87 5.66
N TYR A 49 1.20 3.07 5.30
CA TYR A 49 1.30 3.54 3.91
C TYR A 49 2.74 3.79 3.46
N GLY A 50 3.73 3.27 4.19
CA GLY A 50 5.13 3.34 3.78
C GLY A 50 5.77 4.72 3.84
N VAL A 51 5.26 5.63 4.69
CA VAL A 51 5.75 7.01 4.79
C VAL A 51 6.67 7.17 5.99
N LYS A 52 7.90 7.65 5.75
CA LYS A 52 8.90 7.88 6.80
C LYS A 52 8.53 9.09 7.66
N LYS A 53 9.07 9.16 8.88
CA LYS A 53 8.99 10.37 9.71
C LYS A 53 9.75 11.49 8.99
N GLY A 54 9.07 12.56 8.62
CA GLY A 54 9.74 13.81 8.29
C GLY A 54 10.57 14.26 9.50
N LYS A 55 11.79 14.76 9.24
CA LYS A 55 12.61 15.38 10.27
C LYS A 55 11.97 16.68 10.74
#